data_AF-A0A7R9LGF1-F1
#
_entry.id   AF-A0A7R9LGF1-F1
#
_cell.length_a   1.000
_cell.length_b   1.000
_cell.length_c   1.000
_cell.angle_alpha   90.00
_cell.angle_beta   90.00
_cell.angle_gamma   90.00
#
_symmetry.space_group_name_H-M   'P 1'
#
loop_
_entity.id
_entity.type
_entity.pdbx_description
1 polymer ?
#
loop_
_entity_poly.entity_id
_entity_poly.type
_entity_poly.pdbx_seq_one_letter_code
_entity_poly.pdbx_strand_id
1 'polypeptide(L)'
;YWKNKFQEVTVQYLFKEKLSSLTIFEISLQSPQLSDNMTEKGKHILVKLITRYNSLFKVLIRQLLEHDSNNEACVELFCELHIHVWNPDDDDIDLISEWLIAYPIEHLLNRIARIIFSRLNWSYDSRNKELFIEVEKHQKVAVDLFASLNSHSLMKTPKDCQNSNLKEFGSETLLSLAKSVNPNDFTKWVWNQLITLKVHSLELNDKEWDFLFDDKRDGNQEDGNTLKLNFDTLLIPIYFGQNKSMDKIIESLETLLTNQHNFPVIHLLYTLIPFHLKQYESLVSVPKLLNLLSQLITERTDDFVALIFRQLSKFCNKHNKLKLLICWTEMLFEVIGSILRTHANSWFSSGASRLQQIAYIFEKISVLLYLDQNLKELYFKYLTDNPFDIQSWKIPTSGWFSSVFSWGSKSNQKCEWITPFHLIYKQNASNVWLAWLFIQTDAIRFDKVWDQIVHEVNESSEVAIESLVKSICQKESHSAIPLPLLPINSWSTLAVNSVAKPPHVMEPFVWFKFFQLFFTCSDSCRSVGQTFISDEKRKKLIVKLNNLIDFHHKQWLKSEPNDTLINTTDDELTKLYRAYILWLEDSQLHEVFV
;
A
#
# COMPACT_ATOMS: atom_id res chain seq x y z
N TYR A 1 -8.16 28.81 55.25
CA TYR A 1 -7.64 27.95 54.17
C TYR A 1 -6.95 28.77 53.08
N TRP A 2 -7.67 29.55 52.26
CA TRP A 2 -7.08 30.40 51.20
C TRP A 2 -6.10 31.47 51.68
N LYS A 3 -6.31 32.05 52.87
CA LYS A 3 -5.40 33.06 53.48
C LYS A 3 -4.01 32.50 53.84
N ASN A 4 -3.92 31.21 54.19
CA ASN A 4 -2.65 30.54 54.47
C ASN A 4 -1.93 30.12 53.18
N LYS A 5 -2.67 29.75 52.12
CA LYS A 5 -2.11 29.48 50.78
C LYS A 5 -1.48 30.73 50.14
N PHE A 6 -2.04 31.92 50.40
CA PHE A 6 -1.49 33.21 49.96
C PHE A 6 -0.26 33.69 50.77
N GLN A 7 0.08 33.02 51.88
CA GLN A 7 1.29 33.31 52.67
C GLN A 7 2.47 32.41 52.32
N GLU A 8 2.30 31.42 51.43
CA GLU A 8 3.43 30.69 50.86
C GLU A 8 4.29 31.64 50.04
N VAL A 9 5.57 31.73 50.39
CA VAL A 9 6.57 32.60 49.74
C VAL A 9 6.56 32.40 48.21
N THR A 10 6.35 31.16 47.76
CA THR A 10 6.23 30.79 46.35
C THR A 10 5.03 31.42 45.65
N VAL A 11 3.87 31.50 46.31
CA VAL A 11 2.65 32.10 45.77
C VAL A 11 2.76 33.63 45.73
N GLN A 12 3.34 34.25 46.76
CA GLN A 12 3.61 35.69 46.75
C GLN A 12 4.65 36.08 45.70
N TYR A 13 5.67 35.24 45.51
CA TYR A 13 6.73 35.45 44.53
C TYR A 13 6.21 35.28 43.10
N LEU A 14 5.45 34.23 42.81
CA LEU A 14 4.74 34.04 41.53
C LEU A 14 3.74 35.17 41.24
N PHE A 15 3.01 35.65 42.25
CA PHE A 15 2.08 36.77 42.09
C PHE A 15 2.81 38.09 41.83
N LYS A 16 3.94 38.31 42.50
CA LYS A 16 4.80 39.50 42.31
C LYS A 16 5.49 39.49 40.95
N GLU A 17 6.00 38.35 40.49
CA GLU A 17 6.60 38.20 39.16
C GLU A 17 5.54 38.26 38.05
N LYS A 18 4.35 37.69 38.26
CA LYS A 18 3.20 37.87 37.36
C LYS A 18 2.87 39.35 37.22
N LEU A 19 2.57 40.07 38.31
CA LEU A 19 2.32 41.52 38.28
C LEU A 19 3.45 42.30 37.61
N SER A 20 4.71 41.98 37.94
CA SER A 20 5.87 42.65 37.34
C SER A 20 5.96 42.41 35.83
N SER A 21 5.68 41.18 35.36
CA SER A 21 5.65 40.87 33.92
C SER A 21 4.51 41.59 33.18
N LEU A 22 3.34 41.71 33.79
CA LEU A 22 2.19 42.43 33.21
C LEU A 22 2.47 43.92 33.14
N THR A 23 2.98 44.51 34.23
CA THR A 23 3.32 45.93 34.27
C THR A 23 4.47 46.25 33.31
N ILE A 24 5.46 45.36 33.16
CA ILE A 24 6.52 45.53 32.15
C ILE A 24 5.93 45.42 30.75
N PHE A 25 5.04 44.48 30.47
CA PHE A 25 4.37 44.33 29.18
C PHE A 25 3.50 45.56 28.83
N GLU A 26 2.64 46.00 29.74
CA GLU A 26 1.77 47.18 29.60
C GLU A 26 2.58 48.47 29.39
N ILE A 27 3.63 48.67 30.21
CA ILE A 27 4.49 49.84 30.08
C ILE A 27 5.26 49.74 28.77
N SER A 28 6.07 48.70 28.56
CA SER A 28 7.04 48.67 27.46
C SER A 28 6.48 48.37 26.07
N LEU A 29 5.32 47.71 25.94
CA LEU A 29 4.77 47.28 24.65
C LEU A 29 3.37 47.83 24.35
N GLN A 30 2.62 48.32 25.33
CA GLN A 30 1.28 48.89 25.10
C GLN A 30 1.24 50.42 25.20
N SER A 31 2.27 51.08 25.73
CA SER A 31 2.32 52.54 25.84
C SER A 31 2.93 53.19 24.59
N PRO A 32 2.19 53.98 23.78
CA PRO A 32 2.68 54.57 22.53
C PRO A 32 3.70 55.70 22.70
N GLN A 33 4.07 56.05 23.94
CA GLN A 33 4.89 57.22 24.30
C GLN A 33 6.35 56.87 24.63
N LEU A 34 6.75 55.61 24.52
CA LEU A 34 8.09 55.15 24.89
C LEU A 34 9.03 55.10 23.68
N SER A 35 10.33 55.32 23.93
CA SER A 35 11.38 55.21 22.91
C SER A 35 11.71 53.75 22.60
N ASP A 36 12.15 53.48 21.36
CA ASP A 36 12.53 52.13 20.89
C ASP A 36 13.51 51.42 21.84
N ASN A 37 14.43 52.17 22.46
CA ASN A 37 15.38 51.65 23.44
C ASN A 37 14.74 51.11 24.73
N MET A 38 13.59 51.66 25.13
CA MET A 38 12.84 51.19 26.31
C MET A 38 12.00 49.95 25.97
N THR A 39 11.47 49.89 24.75
CA THR A 39 10.77 48.73 24.19
C THR A 39 11.72 47.52 24.10
N GLU A 40 12.94 47.70 23.59
CA GLU A 40 13.96 46.63 23.50
C GLU A 40 14.40 46.10 24.86
N LYS A 41 14.64 47.00 25.84
CA LYS A 41 14.97 46.59 27.21
C LYS A 41 13.80 45.85 27.88
N GLY A 42 12.57 46.30 27.64
CA GLY A 42 11.35 45.64 28.11
C GLY A 42 11.21 44.23 27.54
N LYS A 43 11.36 44.07 26.21
CA LYS A 43 11.38 42.77 25.53
C LYS A 43 12.43 41.82 26.13
N HIS A 44 13.68 42.28 26.28
CA HIS A 44 14.74 41.46 26.87
C HIS A 44 14.44 40.98 28.29
N ILE A 45 13.81 41.82 29.12
CA ILE A 45 13.42 41.45 30.48
C ILE A 45 12.27 40.43 30.43
N LEU A 46 11.27 40.63 29.57
CA LEU A 46 10.16 39.70 29.39
C LEU A 46 10.63 38.33 28.89
N VAL A 47 11.53 38.28 27.90
CA VAL A 47 12.11 37.03 27.40
C VAL A 47 12.83 36.29 28.53
N LYS A 48 13.64 36.98 29.34
CA LYS A 48 14.34 36.37 30.48
C LYS A 48 13.38 35.85 31.56
N LEU A 49 12.30 36.59 31.85
CA LEU A 49 11.31 36.19 32.85
C LEU A 49 10.48 34.99 32.38
N ILE A 50 9.99 35.01 31.13
CA ILE A 50 9.15 33.95 30.57
C ILE A 50 9.95 32.66 30.38
N THR A 51 11.21 32.74 29.94
CA THR A 51 12.10 31.57 29.84
C THR A 51 12.39 30.94 31.20
N ARG A 52 12.33 31.72 32.29
CA ARG A 52 12.48 31.20 33.66
C ARG A 52 11.17 30.64 34.22
N TYR A 53 10.02 31.16 33.78
CA TYR A 53 8.69 30.78 34.27
C TYR A 53 7.69 30.60 33.12
N ASN A 54 7.67 29.41 32.53
CA ASN A 54 6.81 29.10 31.36
C ASN A 54 5.31 29.29 31.63
N SER A 55 4.85 29.24 32.88
CA SER A 55 3.45 29.53 33.23
C SER A 55 3.01 30.97 32.89
N LEU A 56 3.96 31.88 32.64
CA LEU A 56 3.67 33.25 32.22
C LEU A 56 3.24 33.35 30.76
N PHE A 57 3.49 32.33 29.91
CA PHE A 57 3.00 32.29 28.52
C PHE A 57 1.48 32.45 28.45
N LYS A 58 0.76 31.68 29.25
CA LYS A 58 -0.71 31.74 29.36
C LYS A 58 -1.22 33.12 29.76
N VAL A 59 -0.48 33.82 30.62
CA VAL A 59 -0.86 35.16 31.08
C VAL A 59 -0.63 36.19 29.98
N LEU A 60 0.52 36.11 29.29
CA LEU A 60 0.86 36.97 28.16
C LEU A 60 -0.16 36.84 27.00
N ILE A 61 -0.55 35.61 26.67
CA ILE A 61 -1.53 35.31 25.61
C ILE A 61 -2.91 35.91 25.94
N ARG A 62 -3.39 35.75 27.18
CA ARG A 62 -4.67 36.33 27.61
C ARG A 62 -4.66 37.86 27.63
N GLN A 63 -3.54 38.48 28.03
CA GLN A 63 -3.42 39.94 27.99
C GLN A 63 -3.43 40.52 26.57
N LEU A 64 -2.93 39.79 25.58
CA LEU A 64 -2.99 40.22 24.18
C LEU A 64 -4.43 40.28 23.65
N LEU A 65 -5.30 39.38 24.11
CA LEU A 65 -6.72 39.40 23.78
C LEU A 65 -7.44 40.60 24.40
N GLU A 66 -7.13 40.92 25.67
CA GLU A 66 -7.85 41.96 26.43
C GLU A 66 -7.56 43.39 25.96
N HIS A 67 -6.44 43.64 25.29
CA HIS A 67 -5.94 45.00 25.02
C HIS A 67 -5.78 45.37 23.54
N ASP A 68 -6.19 44.51 22.60
CA ASP A 68 -6.20 44.74 21.14
C ASP A 68 -4.99 45.56 20.63
N SER A 69 -3.79 45.15 21.09
CA SER A 69 -2.57 45.90 20.88
C SER A 69 -2.10 45.74 19.44
N ASN A 70 -2.24 46.75 18.59
CA ASN A 70 -1.72 46.74 17.20
C ASN A 70 -0.18 46.96 17.13
N ASN A 71 0.56 46.65 18.19
CA ASN A 71 2.00 46.89 18.23
C ASN A 71 2.78 45.73 17.60
N GLU A 72 3.45 45.98 16.48
CA GLU A 72 4.29 45.01 15.77
C GLU A 72 5.44 44.46 16.64
N ALA A 73 5.86 45.22 17.66
CA ALA A 73 6.84 44.79 18.65
C ALA A 73 6.42 43.51 19.40
N CYS A 74 5.13 43.20 19.46
CA CYS A 74 4.61 41.95 20.01
C CYS A 74 4.96 40.74 19.12
N VAL A 75 4.93 40.88 17.78
CA VAL A 75 5.33 39.79 16.86
C VAL A 75 6.81 39.45 17.08
N GLU A 76 7.64 40.48 17.21
CA GLU A 76 9.08 40.32 17.46
C GLU A 76 9.36 39.67 18.81
N LEU A 77 8.64 40.07 19.87
CA LEU A 77 8.75 39.44 21.18
C LEU A 77 8.51 37.93 21.08
N PHE A 78 7.40 37.49 20.46
CA PHE A 78 7.09 36.06 20.31
C PHE A 78 8.10 35.31 19.44
N CYS A 79 8.88 36.02 18.62
CA CYS A 79 9.98 35.41 17.89
C CYS A 79 11.23 35.18 18.76
N GLU A 80 11.37 35.87 19.87
CA GLU A 80 12.51 35.73 20.79
C GLU A 80 12.20 34.81 21.97
N LEU A 81 10.92 34.52 22.22
CA LEU A 81 10.50 33.64 23.31
C LEU A 81 10.90 32.17 23.08
N HIS A 82 11.30 31.50 24.16
CA HIS A 82 11.64 30.07 24.19
C HIS A 82 10.38 29.20 24.25
N ILE A 83 9.51 29.32 23.24
CA ILE A 83 8.19 28.65 23.17
C ILE A 83 8.30 27.12 23.18
N HIS A 84 9.41 26.56 22.69
CA HIS A 84 9.65 25.11 22.64
C HIS A 84 9.68 24.40 24.01
N VAL A 85 9.79 25.14 25.13
CA VAL A 85 9.76 24.59 26.49
C VAL A 85 8.36 24.69 27.11
N TRP A 86 7.40 25.31 26.42
CA TRP A 86 6.05 25.50 26.92
C TRP A 86 5.13 24.33 26.51
N ASN A 87 4.38 23.81 27.48
CA ASN A 87 3.35 22.80 27.26
C ASN A 87 1.96 23.44 27.48
N PRO A 88 1.23 23.80 26.39
CA PRO A 88 -0.07 24.45 26.49
C PRO A 88 -1.17 23.47 26.95
N ASP A 89 -2.15 23.97 27.72
CA ASP A 89 -3.37 23.22 28.02
C ASP A 89 -4.42 23.37 26.91
N ASP A 90 -5.54 22.66 27.03
CA ASP A 90 -6.57 22.65 25.96
C ASP A 90 -7.20 24.03 25.74
N ASP A 91 -7.42 24.79 26.82
CA ASP A 91 -7.92 26.17 26.77
C ASP A 91 -6.95 27.08 26.00
N ASP A 92 -5.64 26.89 26.23
CA ASP A 92 -4.61 27.68 25.56
C ASP A 92 -4.58 27.37 24.05
N ILE A 93 -4.73 26.10 23.66
CA ILE A 93 -4.83 25.69 22.25
C ILE A 93 -6.10 26.23 21.60
N ASP A 94 -7.25 26.11 22.26
CA ASP A 94 -8.52 26.64 21.75
C ASP A 94 -8.46 28.14 21.46
N LEU A 95 -7.88 28.90 22.38
CA LEU A 95 -7.70 30.34 22.23
C LEU A 95 -6.80 30.69 21.03
N ILE A 96 -5.68 29.99 20.86
CA ILE A 96 -4.76 30.22 19.73
C ILE A 96 -5.40 29.80 18.40
N SER A 97 -6.15 28.71 18.39
CA SER A 97 -6.90 28.24 17.23
C SER A 97 -8.00 29.22 16.82
N GLU A 98 -8.71 29.80 17.80
CA GLU A 98 -9.68 30.87 17.55
C GLU A 98 -9.01 32.09 16.89
N TRP A 99 -7.81 32.48 17.35
CA TRP A 99 -7.05 33.57 16.73
C TRP A 99 -6.70 33.31 15.26
N LEU A 100 -6.46 32.06 14.90
CA LEU A 100 -6.14 31.66 13.54
C LEU A 100 -7.38 31.66 12.62
N ILE A 101 -8.54 31.23 13.15
CA ILE A 101 -9.78 31.03 12.38
C ILE A 101 -10.58 32.33 12.27
N ALA A 102 -10.75 33.06 13.38
CA ALA A 102 -11.67 34.20 13.48
C ALA A 102 -11.07 35.52 12.99
N TYR A 103 -9.75 35.69 13.04
CA TYR A 103 -9.09 36.95 12.68
C TYR A 103 -8.46 36.90 11.28
N PRO A 104 -8.50 38.00 10.50
CA PRO A 104 -7.83 38.09 9.20
C PRO A 104 -6.34 37.75 9.25
N ILE A 105 -5.79 37.32 8.11
CA ILE A 105 -4.36 36.94 7.97
C ILE A 105 -3.43 38.13 8.28
N GLU A 106 -3.88 39.35 8.03
CA GLU A 106 -3.15 40.58 8.35
C GLU A 106 -3.10 40.87 9.85
N HIS A 107 -4.02 40.29 10.62
CA HIS A 107 -4.20 40.60 12.03
C HIS A 107 -3.03 40.11 12.88
N LEU A 108 -2.66 40.91 13.89
CA LEU A 108 -1.55 40.61 14.80
C LEU A 108 -1.72 39.25 15.49
N LEU A 109 -2.90 38.99 16.07
CA LEU A 109 -3.19 37.75 16.80
C LEU A 109 -3.07 36.51 15.90
N ASN A 110 -3.50 36.62 14.64
CA ASN A 110 -3.36 35.53 13.67
C ASN A 110 -1.88 35.23 13.37
N ARG A 111 -1.05 36.27 13.19
CA ARG A 111 0.41 36.14 12.97
C ARG A 111 1.12 35.56 14.19
N ILE A 112 0.72 35.99 15.39
CA ILE A 112 1.25 35.46 16.66
C ILE A 112 0.86 33.98 16.81
N ALA A 113 -0.40 33.60 16.52
CA ALA A 113 -0.84 32.20 16.56
C ALA A 113 0.02 31.31 15.66
N ARG A 114 0.33 31.79 14.44
CA ARG A 114 1.24 31.09 13.52
C ARG A 114 2.64 30.93 14.10
N ILE A 115 3.20 31.97 14.70
CA ILE A 115 4.53 31.92 15.33
C ILE A 115 4.55 30.93 16.50
N ILE A 116 3.49 30.89 17.30
CA ILE A 116 3.38 29.97 18.44
C ILE A 116 3.38 28.53 17.93
N PHE A 117 2.48 28.15 17.03
CA PHE A 117 2.43 26.78 16.49
C PHE A 117 3.75 26.36 15.81
N SER A 118 4.42 27.31 15.14
CA SER A 118 5.72 27.08 14.49
C SER A 118 6.86 26.75 15.45
N ARG A 119 6.75 27.17 16.72
CA ARG A 119 7.83 27.08 17.72
C ARG A 119 7.52 26.16 18.89
N LEU A 120 6.29 25.65 18.96
CA LEU A 120 5.95 24.59 19.90
C LEU A 120 6.77 23.34 19.59
N ASN A 121 7.09 22.60 20.65
CA ASN A 121 7.83 21.37 20.53
C ASN A 121 6.88 20.19 20.27
N TRP A 122 6.72 19.85 18.99
CA TRP A 122 5.95 18.69 18.54
C TRP A 122 6.78 17.39 18.49
N SER A 123 8.03 17.42 18.98
CA SER A 123 8.95 16.28 18.84
C SER A 123 8.79 15.23 19.95
N TYR A 124 9.30 14.03 19.65
CA TYR A 124 9.35 12.91 20.58
C TYR A 124 10.50 13.07 21.59
N ASP A 125 10.19 12.96 22.88
CA ASP A 125 11.20 12.98 23.92
C ASP A 125 11.78 11.57 24.13
N SER A 126 12.92 11.32 23.49
CA SER A 126 13.68 10.07 23.62
C SER A 126 13.99 9.62 25.06
N ARG A 127 13.99 10.53 26.05
CA ARG A 127 14.27 10.21 27.45
C ARG A 127 13.06 9.65 28.18
N ASN A 128 11.88 10.23 27.93
CA ASN A 128 10.63 9.84 28.57
C ASN A 128 9.82 8.84 27.74
N LYS A 129 10.23 8.60 26.48
CA LYS A 129 9.55 7.74 25.51
C LYS A 129 8.12 8.18 25.17
N GLU A 130 7.85 9.46 25.31
CA GLU A 130 6.54 10.07 25.06
C GLU A 130 6.71 11.33 24.20
N LEU A 131 5.65 11.72 23.50
CA LEU A 131 5.64 13.01 22.80
C LEU A 131 5.62 14.15 23.82
N PHE A 132 6.34 15.24 23.53
CA PHE A 132 6.37 16.40 24.42
C PHE A 132 4.99 17.06 24.58
N ILE A 133 4.20 17.05 23.50
CA ILE A 133 2.78 17.41 23.50
C ILE A 133 1.98 16.15 23.16
N GLU A 134 0.85 15.93 23.83
CA GLU A 134 0.02 14.74 23.61
C GLU A 134 -0.49 14.67 22.15
N VAL A 135 -0.68 13.44 21.65
CA VAL A 135 -1.19 13.22 20.29
C VAL A 135 -2.49 13.97 20.07
N GLU A 136 -3.45 13.92 21.00
CA GLU A 136 -4.76 14.58 20.91
C GLU A 136 -4.68 16.09 20.61
N LYS A 137 -3.62 16.75 21.09
CA LYS A 137 -3.37 18.17 20.82
C LYS A 137 -2.76 18.42 19.45
N HIS A 138 -1.87 17.55 18.98
CA HIS A 138 -1.43 17.55 17.56
C HIS A 138 -2.64 17.43 16.63
N GLN A 139 -3.57 16.57 17.04
CA GLN A 139 -4.76 16.26 16.28
C GLN A 139 -5.69 17.46 16.14
N LYS A 140 -6.01 18.08 17.27
CA LYS A 140 -6.83 19.29 17.35
C LYS A 140 -6.25 20.42 16.50
N VAL A 141 -4.96 20.72 16.66
CA VAL A 141 -4.28 21.79 15.92
C VAL A 141 -4.29 21.53 14.41
N ALA A 142 -4.12 20.27 13.96
CA ALA A 142 -4.19 19.93 12.54
C ALA A 142 -5.58 20.22 11.94
N VAL A 143 -6.65 19.97 12.69
CA VAL A 143 -8.04 20.29 12.28
C VAL A 143 -8.23 21.81 12.21
N ASP A 144 -7.75 22.54 13.21
CA ASP A 144 -7.89 24.00 13.28
C ASP A 144 -7.11 24.72 12.18
N LEU A 145 -5.90 24.23 11.86
CA LEU A 145 -5.11 24.67 10.71
C LEU A 145 -5.90 24.54 9.41
N PHE A 146 -6.60 23.42 9.22
CA PHE A 146 -7.45 23.22 8.05
C PHE A 146 -8.70 24.10 8.05
N ALA A 147 -9.36 24.23 9.20
CA ALA A 147 -10.51 25.11 9.38
C ALA A 147 -10.16 26.56 9.04
N SER A 148 -8.94 27.00 9.37
CA SER A 148 -8.45 28.34 9.02
C SER A 148 -8.27 28.57 7.51
N LEU A 149 -7.85 27.56 6.74
CA LEU A 149 -7.78 27.69 5.27
C LEU A 149 -9.17 27.88 4.65
N ASN A 150 -10.17 27.22 5.22
CA ASN A 150 -11.55 27.31 4.77
C ASN A 150 -12.19 28.65 5.18
N SER A 151 -12.00 29.12 6.42
CA SER A 151 -12.55 30.39 6.89
C SER A 151 -12.02 31.58 6.10
N HIS A 152 -10.75 31.54 5.68
CA HIS A 152 -10.13 32.59 4.86
C HIS A 152 -10.36 32.43 3.35
N SER A 153 -11.18 31.46 2.92
CA SER A 153 -11.45 31.15 1.49
C SER A 153 -10.18 30.89 0.65
N LEU A 154 -9.11 30.42 1.30
CA LEU A 154 -7.81 30.12 0.68
C LEU A 154 -7.66 28.64 0.29
N MET A 155 -8.75 27.88 0.37
CA MET A 155 -8.89 26.56 -0.24
C MET A 155 -8.82 26.69 -1.77
N LYS A 156 -7.60 26.87 -2.28
CA LYS A 156 -7.31 26.80 -3.70
C LYS A 156 -7.21 25.33 -4.11
N THR A 157 -7.60 25.03 -5.36
CA THR A 157 -7.44 23.68 -5.89
C THR A 157 -5.96 23.28 -5.84
N PRO A 158 -5.60 21.98 -5.73
CA PRO A 158 -4.21 21.53 -5.69
C PRO A 158 -3.34 22.07 -6.84
N LYS A 159 -3.96 22.49 -7.96
CA LYS A 159 -3.32 23.13 -9.11
C LYS A 159 -2.69 24.48 -8.79
N ASP A 160 -3.25 25.27 -7.88
CA ASP A 160 -2.73 26.59 -7.54
C ASP A 160 -1.55 26.53 -6.54
N CYS A 161 -1.34 25.39 -5.89
CA CYS A 161 -0.21 25.12 -5.01
C CYS A 161 1.01 24.50 -5.73
N GLN A 162 0.88 24.17 -7.04
CA GLN A 162 1.91 23.51 -7.86
C GLN A 162 3.23 24.29 -7.99
N ASN A 163 3.25 25.58 -7.68
CA ASN A 163 4.47 26.41 -7.77
C ASN A 163 5.29 26.47 -6.46
N SER A 164 4.81 25.88 -5.35
CA SER A 164 5.60 25.79 -4.12
C SER A 164 6.17 24.40 -3.97
N ASN A 165 7.47 24.25 -4.18
CA ASN A 165 8.24 23.09 -3.75
C ASN A 165 7.95 22.82 -2.26
N LEU A 166 7.05 21.88 -1.95
CA LEU A 166 6.78 21.39 -0.59
C LEU A 166 7.94 20.49 -0.16
N LYS A 167 9.11 21.10 0.01
CA LYS A 167 10.20 20.54 0.81
C LYS A 167 9.97 20.98 2.25
N GLU A 168 10.34 20.14 3.20
CA GLU A 168 10.36 20.53 4.61
C GLU A 168 11.20 21.80 4.76
N PHE A 169 10.55 22.89 5.17
CA PHE A 169 11.22 24.17 5.35
C PHE A 169 11.97 24.14 6.68
N GLY A 170 13.20 24.63 6.69
CA GLY A 170 13.93 24.86 7.93
C GLY A 170 13.17 25.79 8.88
N SER A 171 13.48 25.73 10.17
CA SER A 171 12.80 26.51 11.21
C SER A 171 12.76 28.02 10.92
N GLU A 172 13.81 28.58 10.31
CA GLU A 172 13.88 30.00 9.93
C GLU A 172 12.95 30.37 8.77
N THR A 173 12.84 29.51 7.76
CA THR A 173 11.95 29.74 6.61
C THR A 173 10.49 29.53 6.99
N LEU A 174 10.21 28.63 7.92
CA LEU A 174 8.87 28.45 8.46
C LEU A 174 8.43 29.67 9.29
N LEU A 175 9.35 30.25 10.08
CA LEU A 175 9.10 31.45 10.85
C LEU A 175 8.86 32.68 9.96
N SER A 176 9.59 32.81 8.85
CA SER A 176 9.38 33.94 7.93
C SER A 176 8.02 33.87 7.24
N LEU A 177 7.53 32.67 6.91
CA LEU A 177 6.18 32.45 6.40
C LEU A 177 5.11 32.75 7.47
N ALA A 178 5.36 32.37 8.73
CA ALA A 178 4.45 32.65 9.85
C ALA A 178 4.24 34.17 10.06
N LYS A 179 5.29 34.98 9.87
CA LYS A 179 5.22 36.45 9.96
C LYS A 179 4.57 37.12 8.76
N SER A 180 4.52 36.45 7.61
CA SER A 180 4.07 37.06 6.35
C SER A 180 2.60 37.46 6.42
N VAL A 181 2.29 38.60 5.82
CA VAL A 181 0.93 39.12 5.67
C VAL A 181 0.27 38.58 4.38
N ASN A 182 1.07 37.97 3.49
CA ASN A 182 0.60 37.47 2.21
C ASN A 182 -0.24 36.19 2.37
N PRO A 183 -1.48 36.14 1.84
CA PRO A 183 -2.32 34.95 1.87
C PRO A 183 -1.67 33.69 1.25
N ASN A 184 -0.83 33.84 0.23
CA ASN A 184 -0.13 32.69 -0.37
C ASN A 184 0.94 32.10 0.57
N ASP A 185 1.58 32.93 1.38
CA ASP A 185 2.58 32.47 2.34
C ASP A 185 1.90 31.85 3.57
N PHE A 186 0.71 32.33 3.94
CA PHE A 186 -0.17 31.67 4.90
C PHE A 186 -0.50 30.24 4.45
N THR A 187 -0.93 30.04 3.20
CA THR A 187 -1.22 28.70 2.67
C THR A 187 0.01 27.78 2.73
N LYS A 188 1.19 28.28 2.32
CA LYS A 188 2.44 27.50 2.43
C LYS A 188 2.78 27.15 3.87
N TRP A 189 2.63 28.10 4.78
CA TRP A 189 2.86 27.89 6.21
C TRP A 189 1.96 26.78 6.78
N VAL A 190 0.65 26.82 6.50
CA VAL A 190 -0.30 25.80 6.97
C VAL A 190 0.11 24.40 6.49
N TRP A 191 0.41 24.25 5.20
CA TRP A 191 0.81 22.95 4.66
C TRP A 191 2.11 22.42 5.27
N ASN A 192 3.09 23.29 5.52
CA ASN A 192 4.33 22.88 6.17
C ASN A 192 4.14 22.49 7.62
N GLN A 193 3.28 23.21 8.36
CA GLN A 193 2.95 22.85 9.74
C GLN A 193 2.21 21.52 9.80
N LEU A 194 1.30 21.25 8.87
CA LEU A 194 0.67 19.93 8.73
C LEU A 194 1.69 18.82 8.44
N ILE A 195 2.74 19.10 7.67
CA ILE A 195 3.84 18.15 7.44
C ILE A 195 4.64 17.93 8.73
N THR A 196 5.00 18.98 9.47
CA THR A 196 5.71 18.86 10.77
C THR A 196 4.90 18.03 11.77
N LEU A 197 3.59 18.24 11.84
CA LEU A 197 2.69 17.43 12.69
C LEU A 197 2.58 15.96 12.21
N LYS A 198 2.83 15.69 10.91
CA LYS A 198 2.75 14.36 10.28
C LYS A 198 4.05 13.56 10.32
N VAL A 199 5.21 14.21 10.17
CA VAL A 199 6.53 13.53 10.14
C VAL A 199 6.81 12.85 11.48
N HIS A 200 6.42 13.47 12.60
CA HIS A 200 6.65 12.90 13.94
C HIS A 200 5.80 11.65 14.25
N SER A 201 4.62 11.46 13.62
CA SER A 201 3.86 10.20 13.72
C SER A 201 4.48 9.05 12.92
N LEU A 202 5.32 9.37 11.92
CA LEU A 202 6.02 8.39 11.09
C LEU A 202 7.42 8.04 11.63
N GLU A 203 7.90 8.75 12.66
CA GLU A 203 9.17 8.48 13.36
C GLU A 203 9.04 7.48 14.52
N LEU A 204 7.82 7.02 14.83
CA LEU A 204 7.58 5.91 15.76
C LEU A 204 8.08 4.60 15.12
N ASN A 205 9.16 4.04 15.70
CA ASN A 205 9.82 2.83 15.21
C ASN A 205 8.84 1.65 15.07
N ASP A 206 9.09 0.76 14.10
CA ASP A 206 8.32 -0.44 13.74
C ASP A 206 7.93 -1.38 14.91
N LYS A 207 8.53 -1.24 16.09
CA LYS A 207 8.23 -2.05 17.29
C LYS A 207 7.15 -1.46 18.22
N GLU A 208 6.73 -0.21 18.01
CA GLU A 208 5.68 0.43 18.81
C GLU A 208 4.30 0.40 18.12
N TRP A 209 4.25 -0.02 16.85
CA TRP A 209 3.01 -0.30 16.12
C TRP A 209 2.22 -1.46 16.73
N ASP A 210 2.89 -2.47 17.31
CA ASP A 210 2.21 -3.58 17.98
C ASP A 210 1.46 -3.12 19.25
N PHE A 211 1.92 -2.08 19.95
CA PHE A 211 1.29 -1.62 21.20
C PHE A 211 -0.01 -0.82 20.97
N LEU A 212 -0.17 -0.20 19.80
CA LEU A 212 -1.40 0.52 19.42
C LEU A 212 -2.50 -0.40 18.86
N PHE A 213 -2.15 -1.63 18.48
CA PHE A 213 -3.05 -2.59 17.83
C PHE A 213 -3.13 -3.96 18.52
N ASP A 214 -2.50 -4.15 19.69
CA ASP A 214 -2.74 -5.32 20.54
C ASP A 214 -4.13 -5.20 21.18
N ASP A 215 -5.12 -5.83 20.53
CA ASP A 215 -6.52 -5.94 20.95
C ASP A 215 -6.67 -6.95 22.09
N LYS A 216 -5.78 -6.85 23.10
CA LYS A 216 -5.89 -7.52 24.38
C LYS A 216 -6.17 -6.48 25.46
N ARG A 217 -7.38 -5.94 25.44
CA ARG A 217 -8.01 -5.49 26.68
C ARG A 217 -9.31 -6.23 26.86
N ASP A 218 -9.42 -6.80 28.05
CA ASP A 218 -10.33 -7.84 28.44
C ASP A 218 -11.79 -7.52 28.13
N GLY A 219 -12.52 -8.59 27.83
CA GLY A 219 -13.96 -8.54 27.69
C GLY A 219 -14.63 -7.93 28.92
N ASN A 220 -15.78 -7.33 28.65
CA ASN A 220 -16.73 -6.70 29.57
C ASN A 220 -16.55 -5.19 29.73
N GLN A 221 -16.96 -4.43 28.72
CA GLN A 221 -17.82 -3.26 28.89
C GLN A 221 -18.41 -2.87 27.53
N GLU A 222 -19.65 -3.31 27.30
CA GLU A 222 -20.55 -2.66 26.35
C GLU A 222 -20.96 -1.32 26.97
N ASP A 223 -20.26 -0.24 26.62
CA ASP A 223 -20.77 1.12 26.81
C ASP A 223 -20.53 1.93 25.53
N GLY A 224 -21.62 2.54 25.07
CA GLY A 224 -21.71 3.24 23.81
C GLY A 224 -20.84 4.49 23.74
N ASN A 225 -20.46 4.84 22.52
CA ASN A 225 -19.88 6.12 22.11
C ASN A 225 -18.51 6.48 22.68
N THR A 226 -17.48 5.73 22.28
CA THR A 226 -16.18 6.34 21.95
C THR A 226 -15.57 5.60 20.77
N LEU A 227 -15.86 6.06 19.54
CA LEU A 227 -14.99 5.81 18.40
C LEU A 227 -13.63 6.43 18.75
N LYS A 228 -12.66 5.62 19.16
CA LYS A 228 -11.26 6.05 19.25
C LYS A 228 -10.79 6.36 17.83
N LEU A 229 -10.79 7.65 17.53
CA LEU A 229 -10.52 8.23 16.22
C LEU A 229 -9.03 8.16 15.92
N ASN A 230 -8.65 7.15 15.12
CA ASN A 230 -7.31 7.06 14.56
C ASN A 230 -7.07 8.20 13.56
N PHE A 231 -5.94 8.88 13.65
CA PHE A 231 -5.66 10.10 12.89
C PHE A 231 -5.49 9.90 11.38
N ASP A 232 -5.15 8.67 10.98
CA ASP A 232 -5.13 8.25 9.57
C ASP A 232 -6.52 8.25 8.91
N THR A 233 -7.59 8.30 9.72
CA THR A 233 -8.97 8.07 9.27
C THR A 233 -9.86 9.30 9.18
N LEU A 234 -9.42 10.53 9.54
CA LEU A 234 -10.34 11.69 9.58
C LEU A 234 -10.08 12.82 8.59
N LEU A 235 -8.85 13.08 8.13
CA LEU A 235 -8.64 14.11 7.09
C LEU A 235 -9.36 13.77 5.78
N ILE A 236 -9.59 12.48 5.54
CA ILE A 236 -10.15 11.92 4.31
C ILE A 236 -11.69 11.94 4.36
N PRO A 237 -12.39 11.39 5.37
CA PRO A 237 -13.85 11.51 5.49
C PRO A 237 -14.35 12.93 5.77
N ILE A 238 -13.55 13.84 6.33
CA ILE A 238 -13.96 15.25 6.48
C ILE A 238 -13.91 15.97 5.11
N TYR A 239 -12.95 15.64 4.25
CA TYR A 239 -12.87 16.15 2.87
C TYR A 239 -13.87 15.46 1.92
N PHE A 240 -14.12 14.16 2.10
CA PHE A 240 -15.03 13.34 1.27
C PHE A 240 -16.48 13.34 1.78
N GLY A 241 -16.72 13.66 3.04
CA GLY A 241 -18.06 13.83 3.61
C GLY A 241 -18.77 15.10 3.13
N GLN A 242 -18.00 16.11 2.68
CA GLN A 242 -18.56 17.31 2.05
C GLN A 242 -18.80 17.16 0.53
N ASN A 243 -18.08 16.27 -0.16
CA ASN A 243 -18.25 16.04 -1.60
C ASN A 243 -18.72 14.61 -1.90
N LYS A 244 -20.02 14.46 -2.13
CA LYS A 244 -20.71 13.19 -2.44
C LYS A 244 -20.35 12.53 -3.78
N SER A 245 -19.45 13.10 -4.59
CA SER A 245 -19.19 12.58 -5.95
C SER A 245 -17.79 11.97 -6.07
N MET A 246 -17.75 10.68 -6.45
CA MET A 246 -16.53 9.94 -6.82
C MET A 246 -15.70 10.64 -7.89
N ASP A 247 -16.33 11.39 -8.79
CA ASP A 247 -15.63 12.10 -9.88
C ASP A 247 -14.67 13.17 -9.35
N LYS A 248 -15.07 13.89 -8.29
CA LYS A 248 -14.22 14.92 -7.67
C LYS A 248 -13.05 14.31 -6.90
N ILE A 249 -13.25 13.10 -6.36
CA ILE A 249 -12.20 12.35 -5.67
C ILE A 249 -11.13 11.94 -6.68
N ILE A 250 -11.56 11.40 -7.82
CA ILE A 250 -10.68 10.95 -8.88
C ILE A 250 -9.96 12.14 -9.53
N GLU A 251 -10.64 13.27 -9.74
CA GLU A 251 -10.01 14.52 -10.19
C GLU A 251 -8.92 15.00 -9.21
N SER A 252 -9.16 14.87 -7.90
CA SER A 252 -8.14 15.21 -6.89
C SER A 252 -6.95 14.25 -6.96
N LEU A 253 -7.17 12.95 -7.10
CA LEU A 253 -6.10 11.96 -7.29
C LEU A 253 -5.32 12.21 -8.58
N GLU A 254 -6.00 12.57 -9.68
CA GLU A 254 -5.38 12.98 -10.94
C GLU A 254 -4.45 14.17 -10.75
N THR A 255 -4.91 15.21 -10.06
CA THR A 255 -4.05 16.38 -9.81
C THR A 255 -2.81 16.04 -9.00
N LEU A 256 -2.92 15.17 -7.98
CA LEU A 256 -1.79 14.74 -7.17
C LEU A 256 -0.78 13.91 -7.97
N LEU A 257 -1.26 13.01 -8.84
CA LEU A 257 -0.41 12.19 -9.71
C LEU A 257 0.27 13.01 -10.81
N THR A 258 -0.43 13.99 -11.41
CA THR A 258 0.19 14.93 -12.36
C THR A 258 1.31 15.76 -11.72
N ASN A 259 1.26 15.93 -10.40
CA ASN A 259 2.26 16.66 -9.60
C ASN A 259 3.35 15.75 -9.01
N GLN A 260 3.43 14.48 -9.41
CA GLN A 260 4.37 13.49 -8.89
C GLN A 260 4.24 13.23 -7.36
N HIS A 261 3.11 13.58 -6.75
CA HIS A 261 2.83 13.30 -5.34
C HIS A 261 2.27 11.88 -5.16
N ASN A 262 3.12 10.88 -5.42
CA ASN A 262 2.72 9.47 -5.40
C ASN A 262 2.34 8.96 -4.01
N PHE A 263 3.03 9.42 -2.95
CA PHE A 263 2.73 8.98 -1.57
C PHE A 263 1.33 9.40 -1.08
N PRO A 264 0.89 10.67 -1.22
CA PRO A 264 -0.49 11.06 -0.92
C PRO A 264 -1.53 10.24 -1.67
N VAL A 265 -1.30 9.94 -2.95
CA VAL A 265 -2.21 9.09 -3.74
C VAL A 265 -2.31 7.68 -3.16
N ILE A 266 -1.18 7.07 -2.79
CA ILE A 266 -1.16 5.73 -2.16
C ILE A 266 -1.91 5.75 -0.83
N HIS A 267 -1.69 6.76 0.02
CA HIS A 267 -2.43 6.93 1.28
C HIS A 267 -3.94 7.13 1.08
N LEU A 268 -4.34 7.85 0.04
CA LEU A 268 -5.75 8.02 -0.30
C LEU A 268 -6.37 6.72 -0.80
N LEU A 269 -5.67 5.98 -1.67
CA LEU A 269 -6.12 4.65 -2.13
C LEU A 269 -6.22 3.66 -0.96
N TYR A 270 -5.34 3.78 0.05
CA TYR A 270 -5.34 2.94 1.25
C TYR A 270 -6.69 2.99 1.98
N THR A 271 -7.34 4.15 2.02
CA THR A 271 -8.61 4.36 2.73
C THR A 271 -9.83 4.27 1.81
N LEU A 272 -9.73 4.80 0.59
CA LEU A 272 -10.83 4.90 -0.36
C LEU A 272 -11.34 3.53 -0.79
N ILE A 273 -10.44 2.61 -1.15
CA ILE A 273 -10.84 1.29 -1.68
C ILE A 273 -11.58 0.48 -0.59
N PRO A 274 -11.05 0.33 0.64
CA PRO A 274 -11.78 -0.25 1.76
C PRO A 274 -13.15 0.36 2.03
N PHE A 275 -13.27 1.69 1.93
CA PHE A 275 -14.52 2.40 2.19
C PHE A 275 -15.60 2.07 1.16
N HIS A 276 -15.22 1.91 -0.12
CA HIS A 276 -16.13 1.61 -1.22
C HIS A 276 -16.26 0.10 -1.53
N LEU A 277 -15.78 -0.80 -0.66
CA LEU A 277 -15.86 -2.26 -0.88
C LEU A 277 -17.28 -2.79 -1.08
N LYS A 278 -18.31 -2.11 -0.54
CA LYS A 278 -19.71 -2.50 -0.77
C LYS A 278 -20.19 -2.23 -2.20
N GLN A 279 -19.53 -1.33 -2.92
CA GLN A 279 -19.85 -0.90 -4.29
C GLN A 279 -18.59 -0.98 -5.16
N TYR A 280 -17.76 -2.02 -4.99
CA TYR A 280 -16.47 -2.10 -5.66
C TYR A 280 -16.59 -2.18 -7.20
N GLU A 281 -17.69 -2.76 -7.71
CA GLU A 281 -18.00 -2.80 -9.15
C GLU A 281 -18.01 -1.39 -9.76
N SER A 282 -18.49 -0.40 -9.01
CA SER A 282 -18.46 1.00 -9.45
C SER A 282 -17.04 1.52 -9.59
N LEU A 283 -16.10 1.10 -8.73
CA LEU A 283 -14.69 1.49 -8.80
C LEU A 283 -13.99 0.87 -10.02
N VAL A 284 -14.24 -0.41 -10.29
CA VAL A 284 -13.68 -1.15 -11.43
C VAL A 284 -14.08 -0.48 -12.75
N SER A 285 -15.30 0.06 -12.81
CA SER A 285 -15.82 0.70 -14.02
C SER A 285 -15.26 2.09 -14.33
N VAL A 286 -14.51 2.74 -13.42
CA VAL A 286 -14.08 4.14 -13.63
C VAL A 286 -12.77 4.23 -14.44
N PRO A 287 -12.80 4.67 -15.71
CA PRO A 287 -11.61 4.64 -16.58
C PRO A 287 -10.48 5.54 -16.09
N LYS A 288 -10.84 6.68 -15.47
CA LYS A 288 -9.90 7.63 -14.89
C LYS A 288 -9.09 7.01 -13.75
N LEU A 289 -9.75 6.29 -12.84
CA LEU A 289 -9.09 5.58 -11.74
C LEU A 289 -8.13 4.49 -12.28
N LEU A 290 -8.55 3.73 -13.29
CA LEU A 290 -7.71 2.71 -13.92
C LEU A 290 -6.46 3.31 -14.58
N ASN A 291 -6.58 4.47 -15.23
CA ASN A 291 -5.43 5.18 -15.79
C ASN A 291 -4.46 5.66 -14.71
N LEU A 292 -4.96 6.17 -13.58
CA LEU A 292 -4.14 6.55 -12.43
C LEU A 292 -3.36 5.36 -11.86
N LEU A 293 -4.04 4.23 -11.69
CA LEU A 293 -3.41 2.99 -11.21
C LEU A 293 -2.35 2.50 -12.18
N SER A 294 -2.61 2.53 -13.48
CA SER A 294 -1.63 2.19 -14.51
C SER A 294 -0.36 3.04 -14.42
N GLN A 295 -0.50 4.35 -14.20
CA GLN A 295 0.64 5.24 -14.00
C GLN A 295 1.40 4.90 -12.69
N LEU A 296 0.68 4.72 -11.59
CA LEU A 296 1.27 4.46 -10.27
C LEU A 296 1.98 3.10 -10.21
N ILE A 297 1.42 2.06 -10.83
CA ILE A 297 2.08 0.74 -10.98
C ILE A 297 3.39 0.89 -11.75
N THR A 298 3.43 1.79 -12.75
CA THR A 298 4.63 2.07 -13.55
C THR A 298 5.74 2.70 -12.72
N GLU A 299 5.40 3.67 -11.87
CA GLU A 299 6.37 4.49 -11.13
C GLU A 299 6.78 3.88 -9.77
N ARG A 300 5.89 3.17 -9.09
CA ARG A 300 6.03 2.78 -7.67
C ARG A 300 5.44 1.40 -7.36
N THR A 301 5.87 0.38 -8.10
CA THR A 301 5.31 -0.99 -7.98
C THR A 301 5.42 -1.57 -6.56
N ASP A 302 6.56 -1.42 -5.88
CA ASP A 302 6.75 -1.98 -4.53
C ASP A 302 5.87 -1.29 -3.48
N ASP A 303 5.71 0.03 -3.56
CA ASP A 303 4.82 0.77 -2.66
C ASP A 303 3.35 0.37 -2.88
N PHE A 304 2.99 0.03 -4.13
CA PHE A 304 1.67 -0.48 -4.48
C PHE A 304 1.43 -1.91 -3.97
N VAL A 305 2.44 -2.78 -4.00
CA VAL A 305 2.37 -4.10 -3.35
C VAL A 305 2.18 -3.91 -1.84
N ALA A 306 2.96 -3.02 -1.21
CA ALA A 306 2.83 -2.72 0.21
C ALA A 306 1.44 -2.19 0.57
N LEU A 307 0.84 -1.34 -0.28
CA LEU A 307 -0.54 -0.86 -0.14
C LEU A 307 -1.54 -2.02 -0.05
N ILE A 308 -1.53 -2.94 -1.01
CA ILE A 308 -2.45 -4.09 -1.06
C ILE A 308 -2.29 -4.95 0.20
N PHE A 309 -1.05 -5.24 0.59
CA PHE A 309 -0.75 -6.09 1.75
C PHE A 309 -1.18 -5.43 3.07
N ARG A 310 -0.98 -4.11 3.21
CA ARG A 310 -1.44 -3.33 4.37
C ARG A 310 -2.97 -3.28 4.45
N GLN A 311 -3.67 -3.22 3.32
CA GLN A 311 -5.14 -3.27 3.33
C GLN A 311 -5.64 -4.66 3.71
N LEU A 312 -5.01 -5.73 3.18
CA LEU A 312 -5.38 -7.11 3.51
C LEU A 312 -5.13 -7.46 4.98
N SER A 313 -4.06 -6.94 5.58
CA SER A 313 -3.75 -7.14 7.00
C SER A 313 -4.74 -6.43 7.93
N LYS A 314 -5.31 -5.29 7.53
CA LYS A 314 -6.29 -4.54 8.33
C LYS A 314 -7.59 -5.31 8.58
N PHE A 315 -8.03 -6.14 7.63
CA PHE A 315 -9.30 -6.84 7.75
C PHE A 315 -9.12 -8.14 8.53
N CYS A 316 -9.65 -8.24 9.76
CA CYS A 316 -9.71 -9.54 10.46
C CYS A 316 -10.72 -10.51 9.80
N ASN A 317 -11.78 -9.96 9.18
CA ASN A 317 -12.83 -10.77 8.55
C ASN A 317 -12.40 -11.31 7.18
N LYS A 318 -12.40 -12.65 7.05
CA LYS A 318 -12.08 -13.39 5.82
C LYS A 318 -12.92 -12.94 4.62
N HIS A 319 -14.20 -12.63 4.81
CA HIS A 319 -15.07 -12.18 3.72
C HIS A 319 -14.61 -10.82 3.16
N ASN A 320 -14.21 -9.89 4.02
CA ASN A 320 -13.74 -8.57 3.57
C ASN A 320 -12.37 -8.66 2.93
N LYS A 321 -11.47 -9.53 3.42
CA LYS A 321 -10.20 -9.85 2.74
C LYS A 321 -10.45 -10.38 1.33
N LEU A 322 -11.36 -11.34 1.18
CA LEU A 322 -11.71 -11.91 -0.13
C LEU A 322 -12.29 -10.84 -1.06
N LYS A 323 -13.25 -10.03 -0.60
CA LYS A 323 -13.85 -8.93 -1.39
C LYS A 323 -12.82 -7.92 -1.85
N LEU A 324 -11.89 -7.54 -0.98
CA LEU A 324 -10.80 -6.63 -1.32
C LEU A 324 -9.88 -7.24 -2.37
N LEU A 325 -9.53 -8.53 -2.22
CA LEU A 325 -8.70 -9.23 -3.18
C LEU A 325 -9.37 -9.32 -4.56
N ILE A 326 -10.67 -9.66 -4.59
CA ILE A 326 -11.49 -9.67 -5.80
C ILE A 326 -11.48 -8.28 -6.46
N CYS A 327 -11.76 -7.22 -5.69
CA CYS A 327 -11.72 -5.84 -6.17
C CYS A 327 -10.39 -5.50 -6.84
N TRP A 328 -9.26 -5.85 -6.20
CA TRP A 328 -7.94 -5.60 -6.78
C TRP A 328 -7.67 -6.42 -8.04
N THR A 329 -8.07 -7.70 -8.06
CA THR A 329 -7.91 -8.56 -9.23
C THR A 329 -8.70 -8.02 -10.43
N GLU A 330 -9.95 -7.63 -10.24
CA GLU A 330 -10.79 -7.04 -11.29
C GLU A 330 -10.21 -5.72 -11.81
N MET A 331 -9.78 -4.82 -10.89
CA MET A 331 -9.16 -3.54 -11.27
C MET A 331 -7.87 -3.76 -12.06
N LEU A 332 -7.00 -4.70 -11.64
CA LEU A 332 -5.77 -5.02 -12.35
C LEU A 332 -6.04 -5.61 -13.74
N PHE A 333 -7.07 -6.45 -13.87
CA PHE A 333 -7.48 -6.99 -15.16
C PHE A 333 -8.03 -5.95 -16.11
N GLU A 334 -8.81 -4.98 -15.62
CA GLU A 334 -9.23 -3.84 -16.44
C GLU A 334 -8.06 -2.93 -16.84
N VAL A 335 -7.06 -2.74 -15.96
CA VAL A 335 -5.81 -2.04 -16.32
C VAL A 335 -5.07 -2.78 -17.43
N ILE A 336 -4.95 -4.11 -17.36
CA ILE A 336 -4.38 -4.93 -18.44
C ILE A 336 -5.18 -4.71 -19.72
N GLY A 337 -6.51 -4.86 -19.69
CA GLY A 337 -7.37 -4.66 -20.84
C GLY A 337 -7.24 -3.26 -21.47
N SER A 338 -7.08 -2.22 -20.65
CA SER A 338 -6.81 -0.85 -21.10
C SER A 338 -5.46 -0.72 -21.82
N ILE A 339 -4.39 -1.29 -21.26
CA ILE A 339 -3.05 -1.30 -21.87
C ILE A 339 -3.08 -2.03 -23.21
N LEU A 340 -3.77 -3.17 -23.29
CA LEU A 340 -3.84 -3.97 -24.52
C LEU A 340 -4.67 -3.28 -25.60
N ARG A 341 -5.77 -2.60 -25.24
CA ARG A 341 -6.59 -1.81 -26.18
C ARG A 341 -5.81 -0.63 -26.78
N THR A 342 -4.99 0.04 -25.98
CA THR A 342 -4.22 1.23 -26.41
C THR A 342 -2.98 0.88 -27.22
N HIS A 343 -2.30 -0.24 -26.92
CA HIS A 343 -1.03 -0.62 -27.54
C HIS A 343 -1.11 -1.87 -28.44
N ALA A 344 -2.26 -2.21 -29.02
CA ALA A 344 -2.50 -3.45 -29.77
C ALA A 344 -1.41 -3.84 -30.80
N ASN A 345 -0.74 -2.85 -31.42
CA ASN A 345 0.30 -3.07 -32.43
C ASN A 345 1.74 -3.01 -31.89
N SER A 346 1.94 -2.59 -30.62
CA SER A 346 3.25 -2.32 -30.01
C SER A 346 3.41 -2.98 -28.63
N TRP A 347 2.76 -4.13 -28.40
CA TRP A 347 2.87 -4.91 -27.15
C TRP A 347 4.30 -5.21 -26.72
N PHE A 348 5.27 -5.20 -27.66
CA PHE A 348 6.66 -5.56 -27.42
C PHE A 348 7.60 -4.41 -27.07
N SER A 349 7.20 -3.13 -27.19
CA SER A 349 8.12 -2.00 -26.99
C SER A 349 7.70 -1.02 -25.88
N SER A 350 6.42 -0.71 -25.72
CA SER A 350 5.96 0.33 -24.79
C SER A 350 5.14 -0.17 -23.59
N GLY A 351 4.46 -1.31 -23.72
CA GLY A 351 3.57 -1.86 -22.67
C GLY A 351 4.19 -3.00 -21.84
N ALA A 352 5.33 -3.55 -22.28
CA ALA A 352 5.93 -4.75 -21.69
C ALA A 352 6.36 -4.54 -20.23
N SER A 353 6.96 -3.40 -19.90
CA SER A 353 7.38 -3.08 -18.52
C SER A 353 6.19 -2.99 -17.57
N ARG A 354 5.07 -2.40 -18.00
CA ARG A 354 3.84 -2.30 -17.19
C ARG A 354 3.21 -3.66 -16.93
N LEU A 355 3.13 -4.50 -17.96
CA LEU A 355 2.61 -5.87 -17.82
C LEU A 355 3.51 -6.73 -16.92
N GLN A 356 4.83 -6.52 -16.98
CA GLN A 356 5.80 -7.15 -16.07
C GLN A 356 5.58 -6.73 -14.61
N GLN A 357 5.32 -5.46 -14.33
CA GLN A 357 5.00 -4.99 -12.99
C GLN A 357 3.67 -5.56 -12.47
N ILE A 358 2.64 -5.66 -13.32
CA ILE A 358 1.37 -6.30 -12.96
C ILE A 358 1.58 -7.80 -12.68
N ALA A 359 2.40 -8.50 -13.49
CA ALA A 359 2.78 -9.88 -13.23
C ALA A 359 3.54 -10.04 -11.91
N TYR A 360 4.40 -9.08 -11.55
CA TYR A 360 5.08 -9.05 -10.26
C TYR A 360 4.11 -8.82 -9.08
N ILE A 361 3.09 -7.95 -9.24
CA ILE A 361 2.06 -7.76 -8.21
C ILE A 361 1.31 -9.07 -7.97
N PHE A 362 0.88 -9.75 -9.04
CA PHE A 362 0.22 -11.06 -8.91
C PHE A 362 1.15 -12.16 -8.39
N GLU A 363 2.46 -12.12 -8.69
CA GLU A 363 3.46 -13.01 -8.07
C GLU A 363 3.41 -12.87 -6.54
N LYS A 364 3.41 -11.63 -6.02
CA LYS A 364 3.36 -11.37 -4.57
C LYS A 364 2.01 -11.77 -3.96
N ILE A 365 0.91 -11.48 -4.62
CA ILE A 365 -0.43 -11.92 -4.19
C ILE A 365 -0.49 -13.46 -4.12
N SER A 366 0.12 -14.15 -5.07
CA SER A 366 0.15 -15.62 -5.12
C SER A 366 0.91 -16.21 -3.93
N VAL A 367 2.02 -15.58 -3.50
CA VAL A 367 2.73 -15.95 -2.26
C VAL A 367 1.81 -15.80 -1.04
N LEU A 368 1.07 -14.69 -0.94
CA LEU A 368 0.14 -14.46 0.18
C LEU A 368 -0.98 -15.52 0.20
N LEU A 369 -1.52 -15.88 -0.96
CA LEU A 369 -2.54 -16.93 -1.09
C LEU A 369 -1.99 -18.31 -0.73
N TYR A 370 -0.73 -18.60 -1.06
CA TYR A 370 -0.11 -19.85 -0.65
C TYR A 370 -0.01 -19.98 0.88
N LEU A 371 0.25 -18.87 1.58
CA LEU A 371 0.39 -18.84 3.04
C LEU A 371 -0.96 -18.89 3.78
N ASP A 372 -2.05 -18.35 3.20
CA ASP A 372 -3.40 -18.37 3.80
C ASP A 372 -4.31 -19.39 3.08
N GLN A 373 -4.30 -20.63 3.57
CA GLN A 373 -5.07 -21.74 3.00
C GLN A 373 -6.58 -21.44 2.89
N ASN A 374 -7.17 -20.73 3.85
CA ASN A 374 -8.60 -20.44 3.83
C ASN A 374 -8.96 -19.42 2.76
N LEU A 375 -8.15 -18.35 2.65
CA LEU A 375 -8.32 -17.34 1.62
C LEU A 375 -8.09 -17.93 0.23
N LYS A 376 -7.11 -18.83 0.11
CA LYS A 376 -6.79 -19.56 -1.12
C LYS A 376 -7.99 -20.29 -1.72
N GLU A 377 -8.67 -21.10 -0.92
CA GLU A 377 -9.81 -21.91 -1.39
C GLU A 377 -10.97 -21.05 -1.88
N LEU A 378 -11.29 -19.99 -1.13
CA LEU A 378 -12.34 -19.04 -1.52
C LEU A 378 -11.97 -18.26 -2.80
N TYR A 379 -10.72 -17.87 -2.93
CA TYR A 379 -10.25 -17.12 -4.09
C TYR A 379 -10.19 -17.99 -5.35
N PHE A 380 -9.72 -19.25 -5.24
CA PHE A 380 -9.78 -20.18 -6.36
C PHE A 380 -11.22 -20.46 -6.79
N LYS A 381 -12.13 -20.67 -5.84
CA LYS A 381 -13.56 -20.81 -6.15
C LYS A 381 -14.08 -19.62 -6.95
N TYR A 382 -13.78 -18.39 -6.52
CA TYR A 382 -14.19 -17.18 -7.25
C TYR A 382 -13.61 -17.14 -8.68
N LEU A 383 -12.32 -17.46 -8.87
CA LEU A 383 -11.69 -17.46 -10.19
C LEU A 383 -12.25 -18.54 -11.13
N THR A 384 -12.64 -19.69 -10.57
CA THR A 384 -13.30 -20.77 -11.31
C THR A 384 -14.74 -20.39 -11.69
N ASP A 385 -15.49 -19.78 -10.77
CA ASP A 385 -16.89 -19.39 -10.98
C ASP A 385 -17.02 -18.17 -11.91
N ASN A 386 -16.02 -17.28 -11.96
CA ASN A 386 -16.02 -16.06 -12.78
C ASN A 386 -14.81 -16.01 -13.73
N PRO A 387 -14.81 -16.82 -14.81
CA PRO A 387 -13.74 -16.76 -15.79
C PRO A 387 -13.78 -15.41 -16.53
N PHE A 388 -12.72 -14.62 -16.39
CA PHE A 388 -12.59 -13.32 -17.04
C PHE A 388 -12.53 -13.43 -18.56
N ASP A 389 -13.49 -12.81 -19.24
CA ASP A 389 -13.59 -12.86 -20.70
C ASP A 389 -12.59 -11.89 -21.38
N ILE A 390 -11.49 -12.45 -21.88
CA ILE A 390 -10.51 -11.73 -22.70
C ILE A 390 -10.97 -11.55 -24.14
N GLN A 391 -12.03 -12.21 -24.60
CA GLN A 391 -12.37 -12.27 -26.02
C GLN A 391 -12.81 -10.91 -26.59
N SER A 392 -13.16 -9.96 -25.72
CA SER A 392 -13.39 -8.56 -26.07
C SER A 392 -12.10 -7.78 -26.38
N TRP A 393 -10.94 -8.31 -26.02
CA TRP A 393 -9.63 -7.66 -26.18
C TRP A 393 -9.05 -7.97 -27.55
N LYS A 394 -8.40 -6.97 -28.17
CA LYS A 394 -7.66 -7.15 -29.43
C LYS A 394 -6.32 -7.83 -29.13
N ILE A 395 -6.21 -9.12 -29.48
CA ILE A 395 -5.01 -9.93 -29.26
C ILE A 395 -4.23 -10.04 -30.59
N PRO A 396 -2.89 -9.90 -30.61
CA PRO A 396 -2.08 -10.03 -31.80
C PRO A 396 -2.09 -11.48 -32.31
N THR A 397 -2.09 -11.61 -33.62
CA THR A 397 -2.24 -12.87 -34.34
C THR A 397 -0.90 -13.57 -34.64
N SER A 398 0.23 -13.10 -34.09
CA SER A 398 1.58 -13.60 -34.40
C SER A 398 2.31 -14.26 -33.22
N GLY A 399 3.24 -15.18 -33.53
CA GLY A 399 4.02 -15.95 -32.55
C GLY A 399 3.20 -17.03 -31.84
N TRP A 400 3.54 -17.42 -30.60
CA TRP A 400 2.74 -18.38 -29.80
C TRP A 400 1.27 -17.99 -29.61
N PHE A 401 0.93 -16.70 -29.77
CA PHE A 401 -0.47 -16.28 -29.78
C PHE A 401 -1.20 -16.84 -31.01
N SER A 402 -0.53 -17.09 -32.13
CA SER A 402 -1.12 -17.87 -33.21
C SER A 402 -1.37 -19.31 -32.77
N SER A 403 -0.45 -20.04 -32.13
CA SER A 403 -0.71 -21.44 -31.77
C SER A 403 -1.79 -21.63 -30.69
N VAL A 404 -1.91 -20.73 -29.71
CA VAL A 404 -2.89 -20.83 -28.61
C VAL A 404 -4.19 -20.05 -28.89
N PHE A 405 -4.12 -18.92 -29.60
CA PHE A 405 -5.30 -18.09 -29.93
C PHE A 405 -5.76 -18.20 -31.40
N SER A 406 -5.00 -18.79 -32.34
CA SER A 406 -5.54 -19.09 -33.69
C SER A 406 -6.57 -20.21 -33.68
N TRP A 407 -6.65 -20.98 -32.59
CA TRP A 407 -7.75 -21.94 -32.39
C TRP A 407 -9.11 -21.21 -32.43
N GLY A 408 -9.17 -19.96 -31.96
CA GLY A 408 -10.36 -19.11 -32.04
C GLY A 408 -10.44 -18.20 -33.27
N SER A 409 -9.45 -18.20 -34.18
CA SER A 409 -9.43 -17.25 -35.31
C SER A 409 -9.92 -17.83 -36.63
N LYS A 410 -10.01 -19.16 -36.78
CA LYS A 410 -10.55 -19.81 -38.00
C LYS A 410 -12.01 -20.23 -37.89
N SER A 411 -12.56 -20.25 -36.68
CA SER A 411 -13.99 -20.39 -36.41
C SER A 411 -14.36 -19.30 -35.42
N ASN A 412 -15.53 -18.66 -35.56
CA ASN A 412 -16.13 -17.74 -34.59
C ASN A 412 -16.33 -18.33 -33.15
N GLN A 413 -15.67 -19.43 -32.81
CA GLN A 413 -15.70 -20.09 -31.51
C GLN A 413 -14.65 -19.50 -30.57
N LYS A 414 -15.18 -18.69 -29.68
CA LYS A 414 -14.67 -18.22 -28.40
C LYS A 414 -13.99 -19.36 -27.59
N CYS A 415 -12.72 -19.20 -27.21
CA CYS A 415 -12.06 -20.13 -26.28
C CYS A 415 -12.26 -19.61 -24.85
N GLU A 416 -13.04 -20.32 -24.05
CA GLU A 416 -13.41 -19.92 -22.68
C GLU A 416 -12.28 -20.17 -21.67
N TRP A 417 -11.30 -20.99 -22.03
CA TRP A 417 -10.26 -21.48 -21.14
C TRP A 417 -9.16 -20.45 -20.85
N ILE A 418 -9.01 -19.43 -21.70
CA ILE A 418 -7.90 -18.49 -21.60
C ILE A 418 -8.27 -17.32 -20.67
N THR A 419 -7.40 -17.06 -19.68
CA THR A 419 -7.55 -15.98 -18.67
C THR A 419 -6.42 -14.93 -18.76
N PRO A 420 -6.60 -13.70 -18.23
CA PRO A 420 -5.58 -12.64 -18.28
C PRO A 420 -4.22 -13.07 -17.70
N PHE A 421 -4.22 -13.99 -16.74
CA PHE A 421 -3.02 -14.58 -16.17
C PHE A 421 -2.10 -15.22 -17.23
N HIS A 422 -2.68 -15.92 -18.21
CA HIS A 422 -1.92 -16.56 -19.30
C HIS A 422 -1.17 -15.54 -20.16
N LEU A 423 -1.77 -14.36 -20.38
CA LEU A 423 -1.16 -13.30 -21.16
C LEU A 423 0.06 -12.71 -20.47
N ILE A 424 -0.07 -12.39 -19.18
CA ILE A 424 0.97 -11.71 -18.40
C ILE A 424 2.13 -12.65 -18.01
N TYR A 425 1.86 -13.94 -17.81
CA TYR A 425 2.90 -14.91 -17.46
C TYR A 425 3.90 -15.14 -18.59
N LYS A 426 3.46 -15.08 -19.86
CA LYS A 426 4.32 -15.39 -21.02
C LYS A 426 5.61 -14.55 -21.07
N GLN A 427 5.53 -13.27 -20.74
CA GLN A 427 6.71 -12.38 -20.72
C GLN A 427 7.52 -12.49 -19.43
N ASN A 428 6.97 -13.15 -18.41
CA ASN A 428 7.51 -13.25 -17.06
C ASN A 428 7.61 -14.71 -16.64
N ALA A 429 8.21 -15.55 -17.48
CA ALA A 429 8.34 -16.99 -17.23
C ALA A 429 9.16 -17.33 -15.97
N SER A 430 9.82 -16.34 -15.35
CA SER A 430 10.47 -16.44 -14.05
C SER A 430 9.51 -16.41 -12.86
N ASN A 431 8.26 -15.98 -13.05
CA ASN A 431 7.27 -15.78 -11.98
C ASN A 431 6.56 -17.10 -11.66
N VAL A 432 7.22 -17.92 -10.84
CA VAL A 432 6.77 -19.29 -10.52
C VAL A 432 5.49 -19.29 -9.69
N TRP A 433 5.29 -18.32 -8.79
CA TRP A 433 4.07 -18.25 -7.97
C TRP A 433 2.84 -17.86 -8.79
N LEU A 434 3.00 -16.92 -9.71
CA LEU A 434 1.97 -16.55 -10.69
C LEU A 434 1.61 -17.75 -11.55
N ALA A 435 2.62 -18.50 -12.02
CA ALA A 435 2.39 -19.73 -12.78
C ALA A 435 1.59 -20.75 -11.97
N TRP A 436 1.99 -20.97 -10.72
CA TRP A 436 1.28 -21.84 -9.80
C TRP A 436 -0.19 -21.43 -9.64
N LEU A 437 -0.48 -20.13 -9.48
CA LEU A 437 -1.83 -19.62 -9.29
C LEU A 437 -2.77 -20.00 -10.45
N PHE A 438 -2.40 -19.67 -11.69
CA PHE A 438 -3.30 -19.93 -12.82
C PHE A 438 -3.35 -21.41 -13.19
N ILE A 439 -2.23 -22.15 -13.13
CA ILE A 439 -2.22 -23.59 -13.45
C ILE A 439 -3.10 -24.37 -12.45
N GLN A 440 -3.11 -24.01 -11.17
CA GLN A 440 -4.00 -24.61 -10.19
C GLN A 440 -5.47 -24.25 -10.46
N THR A 441 -5.74 -22.99 -10.80
CA THR A 441 -7.09 -22.55 -11.17
C THR A 441 -7.61 -23.33 -12.37
N ASP A 442 -6.77 -23.49 -13.39
CA ASP A 442 -7.13 -24.22 -14.61
C ASP A 442 -7.25 -25.72 -14.37
N ALA A 443 -6.42 -26.32 -13.51
CA ALA A 443 -6.60 -27.72 -13.12
C ALA A 443 -7.99 -27.98 -12.51
N ILE A 444 -8.49 -27.07 -11.66
CA ILE A 444 -9.85 -27.15 -11.10
C ILE A 444 -10.91 -27.00 -12.20
N ARG A 445 -10.70 -26.08 -13.14
CA ARG A 445 -11.63 -25.85 -14.27
C ARG A 445 -11.68 -27.03 -15.24
N PHE A 446 -10.55 -27.70 -15.43
CA PHE A 446 -10.41 -28.81 -16.37
C PHE A 446 -10.74 -30.18 -15.75
N ASP A 447 -10.89 -30.29 -14.44
CA ASP A 447 -10.96 -31.56 -13.69
C ASP A 447 -11.83 -32.63 -14.37
N LYS A 448 -13.09 -32.30 -14.66
CA LYS A 448 -14.03 -33.22 -15.34
C LYS A 448 -13.61 -33.62 -16.75
N VAL A 449 -13.10 -32.67 -17.53
CA VAL A 449 -12.66 -32.91 -18.91
C VAL A 449 -11.36 -33.71 -18.92
N TRP A 450 -10.48 -33.45 -17.95
CA TRP A 450 -9.22 -34.15 -17.78
C TRP A 450 -9.43 -35.63 -17.45
N ASP A 451 -10.35 -35.96 -16.55
CA ASP A 451 -10.67 -37.36 -16.22
C ASP A 451 -11.14 -38.16 -17.44
N GLN A 452 -11.98 -37.54 -18.28
CA GLN A 452 -12.45 -38.15 -19.53
C GLN A 452 -11.32 -38.31 -20.55
N ILE A 453 -10.42 -37.31 -20.66
CA ILE A 453 -9.25 -37.40 -21.52
C ILE A 453 -8.36 -38.56 -21.08
N VAL A 454 -8.09 -38.69 -19.77
CA VAL A 454 -7.27 -39.78 -19.22
C VAL A 454 -7.92 -41.13 -19.51
N HIS A 455 -9.24 -41.25 -19.38
CA HIS A 455 -9.97 -42.48 -19.72
C HIS A 455 -9.85 -42.84 -21.20
N GLU A 456 -10.17 -41.92 -22.11
CA GLU A 456 -10.19 -42.22 -23.55
C GLU A 456 -8.78 -42.44 -24.14
N VAL A 457 -7.74 -41.73 -23.65
CA VAL A 457 -6.34 -41.94 -24.07
C VAL A 457 -5.87 -43.36 -23.74
N ASN A 458 -6.35 -43.89 -22.62
CA ASN A 458 -5.97 -45.20 -22.12
C ASN A 458 -6.71 -46.35 -22.80
N GLU A 459 -7.91 -46.10 -23.32
CA GLU A 459 -8.68 -47.06 -24.12
C GLU A 459 -8.31 -47.02 -25.61
N SER A 460 -7.93 -45.85 -26.13
CA SER A 460 -7.67 -45.65 -27.56
C SER A 460 -6.21 -45.24 -27.83
N SER A 461 -5.37 -46.22 -28.18
CA SER A 461 -3.94 -45.98 -28.43
C SER A 461 -3.61 -45.36 -29.79
N GLU A 462 -4.59 -45.22 -30.71
CA GLU A 462 -4.35 -44.84 -32.11
C GLU A 462 -4.88 -43.44 -32.49
N VAL A 463 -5.61 -42.76 -31.60
CA VAL A 463 -6.23 -41.47 -31.92
C VAL A 463 -5.27 -40.32 -31.62
N ALA A 464 -5.14 -39.38 -32.57
CA ALA A 464 -4.34 -38.17 -32.34
C ALA A 464 -4.92 -37.36 -31.17
N ILE A 465 -4.08 -37.02 -30.19
CA ILE A 465 -4.48 -36.35 -28.93
C ILE A 465 -5.28 -35.07 -29.19
N GLU A 466 -4.91 -34.29 -30.22
CA GLU A 466 -5.66 -33.08 -30.60
C GLU A 466 -7.11 -33.37 -31.01
N SER A 467 -7.33 -34.44 -31.79
CA SER A 467 -8.69 -34.84 -32.19
C SER A 467 -9.50 -35.35 -31.02
N LEU A 468 -8.86 -36.07 -30.10
CA LEU A 468 -9.48 -36.60 -28.89
C LEU A 468 -9.95 -35.50 -27.95
N VAL A 469 -9.06 -34.56 -27.62
CA VAL A 469 -9.39 -33.41 -26.76
C VAL A 469 -10.55 -32.62 -27.37
N LYS A 470 -10.53 -32.42 -28.69
CA LYS A 470 -11.61 -31.70 -29.40
C LYS A 470 -12.93 -32.46 -29.33
N SER A 471 -12.95 -33.79 -29.49
CA SER A 471 -14.19 -34.57 -29.39
C SER A 471 -14.77 -34.58 -27.99
N ILE A 472 -13.92 -34.70 -26.96
CA ILE A 472 -14.36 -34.70 -25.55
C ILE A 472 -14.94 -33.34 -25.18
N CYS A 473 -14.24 -32.25 -25.50
CA CYS A 473 -14.75 -30.90 -25.25
C CYS A 473 -16.10 -30.67 -25.95
N GLN A 474 -16.27 -31.17 -27.19
CA GLN A 474 -17.55 -31.08 -27.90
C GLN A 474 -18.68 -31.88 -27.23
N LYS A 475 -18.40 -33.07 -26.69
CA LYS A 475 -19.37 -33.87 -25.93
C LYS A 475 -19.86 -33.12 -24.69
N GLU A 476 -18.96 -32.45 -23.99
CA GLU A 476 -19.23 -31.66 -22.79
C GLU A 476 -19.72 -30.23 -23.09
N SER A 477 -20.05 -29.91 -24.36
CA SER A 477 -20.51 -28.57 -24.79
C SER A 477 -19.52 -27.42 -24.52
N HIS A 478 -18.23 -27.74 -24.42
CA HIS A 478 -17.15 -26.79 -24.20
C HIS A 478 -16.37 -26.47 -25.49
N SER A 479 -15.73 -25.31 -25.49
CA SER A 479 -14.72 -24.97 -26.50
C SER A 479 -13.51 -25.90 -26.37
N ALA A 480 -12.83 -26.20 -27.48
CA ALA A 480 -11.70 -27.13 -27.42
C ALA A 480 -10.52 -26.52 -26.62
N ILE A 481 -10.00 -27.27 -25.66
CA ILE A 481 -8.87 -26.85 -24.82
C ILE A 481 -7.58 -26.85 -25.66
N PRO A 482 -6.82 -25.74 -25.70
CA PRO A 482 -5.50 -25.74 -26.30
C PRO A 482 -4.57 -26.74 -25.61
N LEU A 483 -3.95 -27.65 -26.37
CA LEU A 483 -3.00 -28.65 -25.83
C LEU A 483 -1.96 -28.06 -24.86
N PRO A 484 -1.38 -26.87 -25.11
CA PRO A 484 -0.38 -26.36 -24.20
C PRO A 484 -0.91 -25.88 -22.85
N LEU A 485 -2.23 -25.69 -22.72
CA LEU A 485 -2.90 -25.34 -21.48
C LEU A 485 -3.27 -26.57 -20.64
N LEU A 486 -3.27 -27.78 -21.23
CA LEU A 486 -3.54 -29.01 -20.47
C LEU A 486 -2.62 -29.08 -19.25
N PRO A 487 -3.13 -29.51 -18.07
CA PRO A 487 -2.38 -29.47 -16.83
C PRO A 487 -0.96 -30.05 -16.95
N ILE A 488 -0.82 -31.24 -17.54
CA ILE A 488 0.48 -31.90 -17.73
C ILE A 488 1.46 -31.07 -18.58
N ASN A 489 0.96 -30.37 -19.59
CA ASN A 489 1.75 -29.52 -20.47
C ASN A 489 2.13 -28.20 -19.81
N SER A 490 1.23 -27.62 -19.01
CA SER A 490 1.46 -26.41 -18.24
C SER A 490 2.53 -26.64 -17.16
N TRP A 491 2.41 -27.70 -16.35
CA TRP A 491 3.39 -28.04 -15.32
C TRP A 491 4.77 -28.39 -15.89
N SER A 492 4.83 -29.17 -16.97
CA SER A 492 6.12 -29.49 -17.61
C SER A 492 6.77 -28.26 -18.26
N THR A 493 5.98 -27.32 -18.78
CA THR A 493 6.52 -26.05 -19.31
C THR A 493 7.07 -25.17 -18.19
N LEU A 494 6.37 -25.10 -17.04
CA LEU A 494 6.85 -24.40 -15.85
C LEU A 494 8.15 -25.03 -15.32
N ALA A 495 8.22 -26.37 -15.24
CA ALA A 495 9.41 -27.09 -14.80
C ALA A 495 10.64 -26.79 -15.68
N VAL A 496 10.46 -26.71 -17.00
CA VAL A 496 11.55 -26.38 -17.93
C VAL A 496 11.94 -24.90 -17.85
N ASN A 497 10.96 -24.01 -17.73
CA ASN A 497 11.17 -22.56 -17.86
C ASN A 497 11.56 -21.85 -16.57
N SER A 498 11.56 -22.50 -15.42
CA SER A 498 12.01 -21.90 -14.17
C SER A 498 13.52 -21.56 -14.25
N VAL A 499 13.88 -20.28 -14.42
CA VAL A 499 15.29 -19.86 -14.63
C VAL A 499 15.97 -19.38 -13.33
N ALA A 500 15.30 -19.47 -12.17
CA ALA A 500 15.81 -18.89 -10.93
C ALA A 500 17.18 -19.46 -10.50
N LYS A 501 18.10 -18.58 -10.10
CA LYS A 501 19.38 -18.91 -9.46
C LYS A 501 19.50 -18.08 -8.15
N PRO A 502 19.44 -18.70 -6.96
CA PRO A 502 19.23 -20.14 -6.70
C PRO A 502 17.87 -20.66 -7.21
N PRO A 503 17.70 -22.00 -7.37
CA PRO A 503 16.43 -22.61 -7.72
C PRO A 503 15.29 -22.13 -6.83
N HIS A 504 14.10 -22.02 -7.41
CA HIS A 504 12.93 -21.51 -6.71
C HIS A 504 12.43 -22.51 -5.66
N VAL A 505 11.93 -22.02 -4.51
CA VAL A 505 11.46 -22.86 -3.39
C VAL A 505 10.34 -23.83 -3.79
N MET A 506 9.54 -23.48 -4.81
CA MET A 506 8.48 -24.34 -5.35
C MET A 506 8.94 -25.43 -6.31
N GLU A 507 10.22 -25.49 -6.70
CA GLU A 507 10.70 -26.50 -7.67
C GLU A 507 10.32 -27.94 -7.29
N PRO A 508 10.55 -28.43 -6.05
CA PRO A 508 10.14 -29.79 -5.68
C PRO A 508 8.64 -30.03 -5.87
N PHE A 509 7.82 -29.02 -5.55
CA PHE A 509 6.37 -29.09 -5.70
C PHE A 509 5.92 -29.08 -7.16
N VAL A 510 6.56 -28.28 -8.01
CA VAL A 510 6.31 -28.24 -9.47
C VAL A 510 6.58 -29.62 -10.08
N TRP A 511 7.72 -30.24 -9.75
CA TRP A 511 8.06 -31.57 -10.21
C TRP A 511 7.13 -32.65 -9.67
N PHE A 512 6.78 -32.58 -8.38
CA PHE A 512 5.80 -33.48 -7.79
C PHE A 512 4.46 -33.42 -8.53
N LYS A 513 3.94 -32.22 -8.81
CA LYS A 513 2.67 -32.05 -9.54
C LYS A 513 2.75 -32.51 -10.99
N PHE A 514 3.88 -32.28 -11.65
CA PHE A 514 4.13 -32.81 -12.98
C PHE A 514 4.07 -34.34 -12.99
N PHE A 515 4.81 -35.02 -12.11
CA PHE A 515 4.82 -36.48 -12.06
C PHE A 515 3.49 -37.07 -11.58
N GLN A 516 2.79 -36.38 -10.67
CA GLN A 516 1.43 -36.77 -10.29
C GLN A 516 0.52 -36.88 -11.51
N LEU A 517 0.60 -35.93 -12.46
CA LEU A 517 -0.15 -35.96 -13.72
C LEU A 517 0.46 -36.90 -14.76
N PHE A 518 1.78 -37.07 -14.76
CA PHE A 518 2.46 -37.99 -15.66
C PHE A 518 2.02 -39.44 -15.40
N PHE A 519 1.85 -39.80 -14.13
CA PHE A 519 1.46 -41.14 -13.70
C PHE A 519 -0.05 -41.31 -13.52
N THR A 520 -0.89 -40.33 -13.88
CA THR A 520 -2.34 -40.59 -13.88
C THR A 520 -2.64 -41.71 -14.87
N CYS A 521 -3.36 -42.73 -14.40
CA CYS A 521 -3.84 -43.84 -15.18
C CYS A 521 -5.34 -44.03 -14.91
N SER A 522 -6.04 -44.56 -15.91
CA SER A 522 -7.35 -45.18 -15.72
C SER A 522 -7.17 -46.69 -15.59
N ASP A 523 -8.25 -47.46 -15.72
CA ASP A 523 -8.29 -48.92 -15.51
C ASP A 523 -7.26 -49.71 -16.34
N SER A 524 -6.73 -49.15 -17.43
CA SER A 524 -5.73 -49.80 -18.30
C SER A 524 -4.32 -49.87 -17.73
N CYS A 525 -4.08 -49.29 -16.54
CA CYS A 525 -2.81 -49.37 -15.81
C CYS A 525 -1.57 -48.81 -16.57
N ARG A 526 -1.79 -47.93 -17.56
CA ARG A 526 -0.72 -47.23 -18.28
C ARG A 526 -0.69 -45.75 -17.91
N SER A 527 0.52 -45.23 -17.71
CA SER A 527 0.77 -43.80 -17.57
C SER A 527 0.40 -43.04 -18.84
N VAL A 528 -0.40 -41.98 -18.70
CA VAL A 528 -0.68 -41.05 -19.82
C VAL A 528 0.52 -40.16 -20.17
N GLY A 529 1.53 -40.05 -19.31
CA GLY A 529 2.66 -39.14 -19.49
C GLY A 529 3.44 -39.34 -20.79
N GLN A 530 3.59 -40.59 -21.24
CA GLN A 530 4.31 -40.92 -22.48
C GLN A 530 3.57 -40.42 -23.74
N THR A 531 2.26 -40.28 -23.70
CA THR A 531 1.48 -39.84 -24.87
C THR A 531 1.55 -38.31 -25.00
N PHE A 532 1.48 -37.59 -23.88
CA PHE A 532 1.46 -36.12 -23.88
C PHE A 532 2.84 -35.46 -23.99
N ILE A 533 3.91 -36.11 -23.51
CA ILE A 533 5.25 -35.50 -23.47
C ILE A 533 6.09 -35.97 -24.66
N SER A 534 6.41 -35.03 -25.56
CA SER A 534 7.29 -35.30 -26.69
C SER A 534 8.74 -35.59 -26.26
N ASP A 535 9.46 -36.34 -27.09
CA ASP A 535 10.88 -36.66 -26.87
C ASP A 535 11.76 -35.41 -26.68
N GLU A 536 11.47 -34.33 -27.41
CA GLU A 536 12.19 -33.07 -27.29
C GLU A 536 11.98 -32.43 -25.91
N LYS A 537 10.74 -32.43 -25.42
CA LYS A 537 10.39 -31.87 -24.11
C LYS A 537 10.97 -32.72 -22.99
N ARG A 538 10.95 -34.05 -23.14
CA ARG A 538 11.60 -35.00 -22.22
C ARG A 538 13.09 -34.71 -22.05
N LYS A 539 13.82 -34.52 -23.15
CA LYS A 539 15.26 -34.15 -23.11
C LYS A 539 15.49 -32.85 -22.33
N LYS A 540 14.65 -31.83 -22.53
CA LYS A 540 14.74 -30.55 -21.78
C LYS A 540 14.49 -30.73 -20.29
N LEU A 541 13.52 -31.56 -19.91
CA LEU A 541 13.23 -31.91 -18.51
C LEU A 541 14.43 -32.59 -17.84
N ILE A 542 15.05 -33.57 -18.52
CA ILE A 542 16.24 -34.26 -18.00
C ILE A 542 17.41 -33.30 -17.80
N VAL A 543 17.67 -32.40 -18.76
CA VAL A 543 18.72 -31.36 -18.62
C VAL A 543 18.45 -30.47 -17.40
N LYS A 544 17.20 -30.08 -17.18
CA LYS A 544 16.82 -29.25 -16.03
C LYS A 544 17.00 -30.00 -14.71
N LEU A 545 16.61 -31.27 -14.61
CA LEU A 545 16.83 -32.09 -13.41
C LEU A 545 18.32 -32.25 -13.10
N ASN A 546 19.16 -32.50 -14.10
CA ASN A 546 20.62 -32.56 -13.92
C ASN A 546 21.17 -31.25 -13.34
N ASN A 547 20.71 -30.10 -13.83
CA ASN A 547 21.11 -28.80 -13.28
C ASN A 547 20.68 -28.61 -11.82
N LEU A 548 19.51 -29.13 -11.42
CA LEU A 548 19.03 -29.09 -10.03
C LEU A 548 19.86 -30.01 -9.13
N ILE A 549 20.15 -31.23 -9.59
CA ILE A 549 21.04 -32.18 -8.91
C ILE A 549 22.40 -31.54 -8.67
N ASP A 550 23.01 -30.95 -9.70
CA ASP A 550 24.31 -30.28 -9.59
C ASP A 550 24.29 -29.12 -8.58
N PHE A 551 23.19 -28.38 -8.52
CA PHE A 551 23.03 -27.28 -7.57
C PHE A 551 22.96 -27.78 -6.13
N HIS A 552 22.02 -28.69 -5.83
CA HIS A 552 21.81 -29.20 -4.47
C HIS A 552 23.01 -30.01 -3.98
N HIS A 553 23.64 -30.81 -4.85
CA HIS A 553 24.88 -31.51 -4.51
C HIS A 553 26.03 -30.54 -4.18
N LYS A 554 26.14 -29.40 -4.88
CA LYS A 554 27.13 -28.37 -4.55
C LYS A 554 26.83 -27.63 -3.25
N GLN A 555 25.55 -27.45 -2.89
CA GLN A 555 25.17 -26.87 -1.60
C GLN A 555 25.50 -27.83 -0.46
N TRP A 556 25.12 -29.09 -0.61
CA TRP A 556 25.40 -30.16 0.34
C TRP A 556 26.91 -30.34 0.61
N LEU A 557 27.77 -30.19 -0.40
CA LEU A 557 29.23 -30.25 -0.21
C LEU A 557 29.82 -29.02 0.53
N LYS A 558 29.10 -27.90 0.54
CA LYS A 558 29.56 -26.63 1.13
C LYS A 558 29.09 -26.43 2.57
N SER A 559 28.05 -27.13 2.99
CA SER A 559 27.48 -27.00 4.33
C SER A 559 28.41 -27.61 5.38
N GLU A 560 28.71 -26.84 6.43
CA GLU A 560 29.48 -27.32 7.57
C GLU A 560 28.70 -28.39 8.35
N PRO A 561 29.37 -29.33 9.04
CA PRO A 561 28.72 -30.44 9.75
C PRO A 561 27.78 -30.00 10.90
N ASN A 562 27.77 -28.72 11.28
CA ASN A 562 26.92 -28.19 12.35
C ASN A 562 25.49 -27.81 11.90
N ASP A 563 25.24 -27.65 10.60
CA ASP A 563 23.89 -27.38 10.06
C ASP A 563 23.23 -28.69 9.60
N THR A 564 22.77 -29.50 10.56
CA THR A 564 22.20 -30.82 10.28
C THR A 564 20.96 -30.77 9.40
N LEU A 565 20.12 -29.74 9.53
CA LEU A 565 18.83 -29.63 8.84
C LEU A 565 18.98 -29.28 7.36
N ILE A 566 19.92 -28.39 7.01
CA ILE A 566 20.19 -27.98 5.63
C ILE A 566 20.90 -29.12 4.88
N ASN A 567 21.84 -29.79 5.56
CA ASN A 567 22.54 -30.96 5.03
C ASN A 567 21.59 -32.09 4.65
N THR A 568 20.55 -32.37 5.45
CA THR A 568 19.57 -33.43 5.14
C THR A 568 18.69 -33.07 3.96
N THR A 569 18.25 -31.81 3.84
CA THR A 569 17.31 -31.41 2.78
C THR A 569 17.93 -31.46 1.38
N ASP A 570 19.19 -31.02 1.21
CA ASP A 570 19.83 -30.99 -0.10
C ASP A 570 20.23 -32.40 -0.62
N ASP A 571 20.59 -33.31 0.29
CA ASP A 571 20.83 -34.72 -0.05
C ASP A 571 19.52 -35.43 -0.48
N GLU A 572 18.44 -35.23 0.27
CA GLU A 572 17.11 -35.77 -0.07
C GLU A 572 16.60 -35.25 -1.41
N LEU A 573 16.74 -33.95 -1.68
CA LEU A 573 16.38 -33.37 -2.98
C LEU A 573 17.23 -33.93 -4.12
N THR A 574 18.52 -34.15 -3.89
CA THR A 574 19.41 -34.78 -4.87
C THR A 574 18.95 -36.20 -5.22
N LYS A 575 18.59 -37.00 -4.21
CA LYS A 575 18.04 -38.36 -4.40
C LYS A 575 16.69 -38.32 -5.13
N LEU A 576 15.81 -37.40 -4.75
CA LEU A 576 14.50 -37.23 -5.39
C LEU A 576 14.62 -36.89 -6.87
N TYR A 577 15.46 -35.92 -7.23
CA TYR A 577 15.64 -35.54 -8.63
C TYR A 577 16.31 -36.64 -9.48
N ARG A 578 17.16 -37.48 -8.89
CA ARG A 578 17.70 -38.67 -9.57
C ARG A 578 16.59 -39.69 -9.86
N ALA A 579 15.68 -39.92 -8.91
CA ALA A 579 14.53 -40.79 -9.13
C ALA A 579 13.64 -40.26 -10.27
N TYR A 580 13.42 -38.94 -10.32
CA TYR A 580 12.69 -38.30 -11.42
C TYR A 580 13.36 -38.47 -12.80
N ILE A 581 14.70 -38.49 -12.87
CA ILE A 581 15.41 -38.80 -14.13
C ILE A 581 15.14 -40.24 -14.54
N LEU A 582 15.24 -41.20 -13.60
CA LEU A 582 14.97 -42.61 -13.88
C LEU A 582 13.56 -42.80 -14.44
N TRP A 583 12.56 -42.13 -13.85
CA TRP A 583 11.20 -42.12 -14.37
C TRP A 583 11.11 -41.51 -15.78
N LEU A 584 11.90 -40.51 -16.16
CA LEU A 584 11.85 -40.02 -17.54
C LEU A 584 12.59 -40.93 -18.54
N GLU A 585 13.53 -41.75 -18.10
CA GLU A 585 14.37 -42.57 -18.97
C GLU A 585 13.83 -44.00 -19.16
N ASP A 586 13.29 -44.60 -18.11
CA ASP A 586 12.87 -46.00 -18.13
C ASP A 586 11.35 -46.13 -18.28
N SER A 587 10.93 -46.46 -19.51
CA SER A 587 9.53 -46.71 -19.84
C SER A 587 8.91 -47.90 -19.09
N GLN A 588 9.71 -48.81 -18.51
CA GLN A 588 9.21 -49.97 -17.77
C GLN A 588 8.66 -49.56 -16.40
N LEU A 589 9.13 -48.45 -15.83
CA LEU A 589 8.68 -47.91 -14.54
C LEU A 589 7.29 -47.24 -14.63
N HIS A 590 6.65 -47.28 -15.80
CA HIS A 590 5.38 -46.58 -16.07
C HIS A 590 4.17 -47.51 -16.09
N GLU A 591 4.39 -48.81 -15.95
CA GLU A 591 3.34 -49.81 -15.77
C GLU A 591 3.06 -49.96 -14.27
N VAL A 592 1.77 -50.03 -13.89
CA VAL A 592 1.30 -50.05 -12.47
C VAL A 592 1.89 -51.17 -11.60
N PHE A 593 2.63 -52.12 -12.19
CA PHE A 593 3.27 -53.24 -11.49
C PHE A 593 4.70 -52.96 -11.00
N VAL A 594 5.20 -51.74 -11.13
CA VAL A 594 6.49 -51.27 -10.57
C VAL A 594 6.26 -50.03 -9.70
#